data_AF-A0A329B6W0-F1
#
_entry.id   AF-A0A329B6W0-F1
#
_cell.length_a   1.000
_cell.length_b   1.000
_cell.length_c   1.000
_cell.angle_alpha   90.00
_cell.angle_beta   90.00
_cell.angle_gamma   90.00
#
_symmetry.space_group_name_H-M   'P 1'
#
loop_
_entity.id
_entity.type
_entity.pdbx_description
1 polymer ?
#
loop_
_entity_poly.entity_id
_entity_poly.type
_entity_poly.pdbx_seq_one_letter_code
_entity_poly.pdbx_strand_id
1 'polypeptide(L)' 'MKKSKFTEEQIAFALRQAESGTTVAEVCRKMGISEATFCNWKKKYGGLGVSELRR' A
#
# COMPACT_ATOMS: atom_id res chain seq x y z
N MET A 1 14.39 -3.44 -7.54
CA MET A 1 13.66 -2.18 -7.24
C MET A 1 14.55 -1.36 -6.31
N LYS A 2 14.85 -0.09 -6.61
CA LYS A 2 15.48 0.82 -5.63
C LYS A 2 14.66 0.72 -4.33
N LYS A 3 15.32 0.71 -3.16
CA LYS A 3 14.62 0.66 -1.85
C LYS A 3 13.45 1.64 -1.90
N SER A 4 12.23 1.12 -1.78
CA SER A 4 11.04 1.96 -1.71
C SER A 4 11.26 2.98 -0.60
N LYS A 5 10.96 4.25 -0.87
CA LYS A 5 10.98 5.30 0.16
C LYS A 5 9.98 5.03 1.30
N PHE A 6 9.09 4.07 1.10
CA PHE A 6 8.05 3.66 2.03
C PHE A 6 8.40 2.31 2.65
N THR A 7 8.20 2.21 3.96
CA THR A 7 8.35 0.96 4.69
C THR A 7 7.21 0.00 4.35
N GLU A 8 7.43 -1.28 4.59
CA GLU A 8 6.41 -2.31 4.38
C GLU A 8 5.15 -2.07 5.22
N GLU A 9 5.31 -1.55 6.44
CA GLU A 9 4.21 -1.13 7.30
C GLU A 9 3.39 0.02 6.70
N GLN A 10 4.05 1.03 6.11
CA GLN A 10 3.36 2.14 5.43
C GLN A 10 2.58 1.64 4.21
N ILE A 11 3.15 0.69 3.46
CA ILE A 11 2.49 0.07 2.31
C ILE A 11 1.26 -0.72 2.77
N ALA A 12 1.40 -1.55 3.81
CA ALA A 12 0.31 -2.32 4.39
C ALA A 12 -0.83 -1.41 4.90
N PHE A 13 -0.48 -0.31 5.56
CA PHE A 13 -1.45 0.68 6.03
C PHE A 13 -2.19 1.36 4.87
N ALA A 14 -1.51 1.62 3.75
CA ALA A 14 -2.14 2.15 2.53
C ALA A 14 -3.22 1.18 2.00
N LEU A 15 -2.84 -0.09 1.84
CA LEU A 15 -3.71 -1.12 1.31
C LEU A 15 -4.93 -1.33 2.21
N ARG A 16 -4.72 -1.40 3.53
CA ARG A 16 -5.79 -1.58 4.51
C ARG A 16 -6.79 -0.42 4.55
N GLN A 17 -6.34 0.83 4.38
CA GLN A 17 -7.25 1.97 4.27
C GLN A 17 -8.20 1.82 3.07
N ALA A 18 -7.68 1.32 1.94
CA ALA A 18 -8.51 1.07 0.77
C ALA A 18 -9.50 -0.08 0.97
N GLU A 19 -9.11 -1.14 1.69
CA GLU A 19 -10.00 -2.24 2.08
C GLU A 19 -11.08 -1.80 3.08
N SER A 20 -10.76 -0.85 3.97
CA SER A 20 -11.71 -0.25 4.92
C SER A 20 -12.63 0.80 4.29
N GLY A 21 -12.62 0.96 2.97
CA GLY A 21 -13.55 1.83 2.23
C GLY A 21 -13.03 3.23 1.89
N THR A 22 -11.77 3.55 2.21
CA THR A 22 -11.15 4.79 1.69
C THR A 22 -10.86 4.64 0.21
N THR A 23 -11.14 5.66 -0.60
CA THR A 23 -10.83 5.56 -2.04
C THR A 23 -9.32 5.55 -2.27
N VAL A 24 -8.87 4.79 -3.28
CA VAL A 24 -7.44 4.73 -3.66
C VAL A 24 -6.88 6.12 -3.97
N ALA A 25 -7.69 7.00 -4.58
CA ALA A 25 -7.33 8.37 -4.88
C ALA A 25 -7.00 9.18 -3.60
N GLU A 26 -7.80 9.02 -2.54
CA GLU A 26 -7.53 9.68 -1.25
C GLU A 26 -6.28 9.13 -0.55
N VAL A 27 -6.09 7.81 -0.58
CA VAL A 27 -4.87 7.18 -0.04
C VAL A 27 -3.64 7.70 -0.78
N CYS A 28 -3.72 7.78 -2.11
CA CYS A 28 -2.64 8.30 -2.94
C CYS A 28 -2.33 9.77 -2.64
N ARG A 29 -3.36 10.61 -2.51
CA ARG A 29 -3.20 12.03 -2.13
C ARG A 29 -2.56 12.18 -0.76
N LYS A 30 -3.00 11.42 0.26
CA LYS A 30 -2.45 11.50 1.62
C LYS A 30 -1.00 11.02 1.72
N MET A 31 -0.63 9.98 0.97
CA MET A 31 0.75 9.47 0.96
C MET A 31 1.69 10.17 -0.03
N GLY A 32 1.16 11.03 -0.90
CA GLY A 32 1.95 11.66 -1.97
C GLY A 32 2.47 10.64 -3.00
N ILE A 33 1.67 9.61 -3.30
CA ILE A 33 1.99 8.57 -4.29
C ILE A 33 1.02 8.61 -5.46
N SER A 34 1.41 8.00 -6.57
CA SER A 34 0.52 7.81 -7.72
C SER A 34 -0.30 6.52 -7.56
N GLU A 35 -1.47 6.48 -8.19
CA GLU A 35 -2.32 5.27 -8.22
C GLU A 35 -1.61 4.07 -8.84
N ALA A 36 -0.69 4.29 -9.78
CA ALA A 36 0.18 3.26 -10.34
C ALA A 36 1.07 2.61 -9.27
N THR A 37 1.62 3.41 -8.33
CA THR A 37 2.41 2.91 -7.20
C THR A 37 1.56 2.07 -6.28
N PHE A 38 0.34 2.53 -5.96
CA PHE A 38 -0.61 1.78 -5.14
C PHE A 38 -1.03 0.45 -5.79
N CYS A 39 -1.28 0.43 -7.10
CA CYS A 39 -1.60 -0.79 -7.84
C CYS A 39 -0.43 -1.79 -7.80
N ASN A 40 0.81 -1.32 -7.96
CA ASN A 40 2.00 -2.16 -7.82
C ASN A 40 2.14 -2.74 -6.41
N TRP A 41 1.82 -1.96 -5.38
CA TRP A 41 1.77 -2.45 -4.01
C TRP A 41 0.68 -3.50 -3.82
N LYS A 42 -0.52 -3.29 -4.35
CA LYS A 42 -1.60 -4.29 -4.28
C LYS A 42 -1.20 -5.59 -5.00
N LYS A 43 -0.49 -5.53 -6.13
CA LYS A 43 0.01 -6.74 -6.81
C LYS A 43 1.08 -7.48 -6.01
N LYS A 44 1.98 -6.75 -5.35
CA LYS A 44 3.12 -7.32 -4.62
C LYS A 44 2.77 -7.76 -3.19
N TYR A 45 1.90 -7.02 -2.54
CA TYR A 45 1.58 -7.14 -1.11
C TYR A 45 0.10 -7.44 -0.84
N GLY A 46 -0.80 -7.31 -1.83
CA GLY A 46 -2.23 -7.57 -1.63
C GLY A 46 -2.62 -9.05 -1.53
N GLY A 47 -1.70 -9.97 -1.87
CA GLY A 47 -1.84 -11.41 -1.60
C GLY A 47 -1.10 -11.88 -0.35
N LEU A 48 -0.15 -11.06 0.14
CA LEU A 48 0.47 -11.26 1.45
C LEU A 48 -0.53 -10.71 2.47
N GLY A 49 -1.39 -11.57 2.99
CA GLY A 49 -2.27 -11.20 4.10
C GLY A 49 -1.43 -10.49 5.16
N VAL A 50 -1.97 -9.45 5.80
CA VAL A 50 -1.29 -8.55 6.77
C VAL A 50 -0.42 -9.30 7.80
N SER A 51 -0.68 -10.58 8.04
CA SER A 51 0.10 -11.56 8.80
C SER A 51 1.54 -11.82 8.29
N GLU A 52 1.80 -11.86 6.97
CA GLU A 52 3.14 -12.10 6.41
C GLU A 52 4.02 -10.85 6.38
N LEU A 53 3.40 -9.66 6.37
CA LEU A 53 4.09 -8.37 6.45
C LEU A 53 4.64 -8.06 7.85
N ARG A 54 4.32 -8.89 8.85
CA ARG A 54 4.73 -8.72 10.26
C ARG A 54 5.86 -9.66 10.70
N ARG A 55 6.46 -10.44 9.79
CA ARG A 55 7.54 -11.39 10.13
C ARG A 55 8.94 -10.81 9.94
#